data_AF-A0A7C7ULY9-F1
#
_entry.id   AF-A0A7C7ULY9-F1
#
_cell.length_a   1.000
_cell.length_b   1.000
_cell.length_c   1.000
_cell.angle_alpha   90.00
_cell.angle_beta   90.00
_cell.angle_gamma   90.00
#
_symmetry.space_group_name_H-M   'P 1'
#
loop_
_entity.id
_entity.type
_entity.pdbx_description
1 polymer ?
#
loop_
_entity_poly.entity_id
_entity_poly.type
_entity_poly.pdbx_seq_one_letter_code
_entity_poly.pdbx_strand_id
1 'polypeptide(L)'
;MSEAEPRVSEMPRLYNVFEVPKMKSVRATTTLHPKIDFKEILNRLPKVSKLQTSNKNVVKFQLKRGSYLLLFPTNYVEIHAPDEGTVREVLIAFRDELFKNGLL
;
A
#
# COMPACT_ATOMS: atom_id res chain seq x y z
N MET A 1 8.76 -24.55 -46.85
CA MET A 1 7.53 -24.82 -46.07
C MET A 1 7.32 -23.60 -45.20
N SER A 2 6.29 -22.80 -45.50
CA SER A 2 5.98 -21.60 -44.73
C SER A 2 5.03 -22.02 -43.61
N GLU A 3 5.51 -22.05 -42.37
CA GLU A 3 4.63 -22.22 -41.20
C GLU A 3 3.62 -21.07 -41.22
N ALA A 4 2.35 -21.42 -41.39
CA ALA A 4 1.27 -20.44 -41.36
C ALA A 4 1.18 -19.87 -39.94
N GLU A 5 1.22 -18.54 -39.82
CA GLU A 5 1.02 -17.89 -38.53
C GLU A 5 -0.36 -18.29 -37.97
N PRO A 6 -0.44 -18.66 -36.67
CA PRO A 6 -1.67 -19.16 -36.07
C PRO A 6 -2.77 -18.10 -36.14
N ARG A 7 -3.98 -18.53 -36.53
CA ARG A 7 -5.13 -17.63 -36.67
C ARG A 7 -5.68 -17.28 -35.30
N VAL A 8 -6.13 -16.03 -35.12
CA VAL A 8 -6.76 -15.56 -33.85
C VAL A 8 -7.92 -16.45 -33.40
N SER A 9 -8.64 -17.09 -34.34
CA SER A 9 -9.73 -18.04 -34.06
C SER A 9 -9.29 -19.34 -33.37
N GLU A 10 -8.00 -19.69 -33.47
CA GLU A 10 -7.41 -20.88 -32.85
C GLU A 10 -6.82 -20.56 -31.47
N MET A 11 -6.84 -19.28 -31.05
CA MET A 11 -6.21 -18.86 -29.81
C MET A 11 -7.01 -19.37 -28.60
N PRO A 12 -6.39 -20.19 -27.72
CA PRO A 12 -7.07 -20.69 -26.54
C PRO A 12 -7.47 -19.54 -25.61
N ARG A 13 -8.62 -19.69 -24.94
CA ARG A 13 -9.10 -18.68 -23.99
C ARG A 13 -8.13 -18.57 -22.81
N LEU A 14 -8.07 -17.41 -22.18
CA LEU A 14 -7.10 -17.10 -21.12
C LEU A 14 -7.15 -18.12 -19.97
N TYR A 15 -8.34 -18.59 -19.59
CA TYR A 15 -8.54 -19.62 -18.55
C TYR A 15 -8.24 -21.05 -19.01
N ASN A 16 -8.07 -21.30 -20.32
CA ASN A 16 -7.58 -22.58 -20.84
C ASN A 16 -6.07 -22.71 -20.68
N VAL A 17 -5.37 -21.58 -20.54
CA VAL A 17 -3.91 -21.51 -20.50
C VAL A 17 -3.41 -21.19 -19.09
N PHE A 18 -4.17 -20.40 -18.33
CA PHE A 18 -3.79 -19.94 -17.00
C PHE A 18 -4.87 -20.26 -15.99
N GLU A 19 -4.45 -20.66 -14.78
CA GLU A 19 -5.34 -20.70 -13.63
C GLU A 19 -5.84 -19.29 -13.28
N VAL A 20 -6.97 -19.23 -12.56
CA VAL A 20 -7.52 -17.95 -12.09
C VAL A 20 -6.46 -17.25 -11.22
N PRO A 21 -5.99 -16.05 -11.61
CA PRO A 21 -4.94 -15.37 -10.87
C PRO A 21 -5.44 -14.97 -9.49
N LYS A 22 -4.64 -15.26 -8.47
CA LYS A 22 -4.91 -14.85 -7.09
C LYS A 22 -4.13 -13.58 -6.75
N MET A 23 -4.85 -12.52 -6.37
CA MET A 23 -4.23 -11.32 -5.81
C MET A 23 -3.50 -11.67 -4.51
N LYS A 24 -2.19 -11.41 -4.47
CA LYS A 24 -1.34 -11.64 -3.30
C LYS A 24 -1.21 -10.41 -2.42
N SER A 25 -1.14 -9.24 -3.05
CA SER A 25 -1.04 -7.95 -2.39
C SER A 25 -1.45 -6.83 -3.34
N VAL A 26 -2.00 -5.78 -2.78
CA VAL A 26 -2.22 -4.48 -3.41
C VAL A 26 -1.25 -3.48 -2.79
N ARG A 27 -0.68 -2.64 -3.65
CA ARG A 27 0.07 -1.45 -3.25
C ARG A 27 -0.69 -0.24 -3.75
N ALA A 28 -1.03 0.65 -2.83
CA ALA A 28 -1.70 1.91 -3.14
C ALA A 28 -0.82 3.08 -2.69
N THR A 29 -0.97 4.22 -3.36
CA THR A 29 -0.20 5.42 -3.07
C THR A 29 -1.13 6.62 -2.94
N THR A 30 -0.78 7.54 -2.06
CA THR A 30 -1.54 8.78 -1.86
C THR A 30 -0.64 9.85 -1.25
N THR A 31 -1.20 11.03 -0.99
CA THR A 31 -0.50 12.14 -0.34
C THR A 31 -1.30 12.63 0.86
N LEU A 32 -0.62 12.85 1.97
CA LEU A 32 -1.19 13.45 3.16
C LEU A 32 -1.16 14.97 3.02
N HIS A 33 -2.32 15.60 2.78
CA HIS A 33 -2.39 17.04 2.57
C HIS A 33 -2.03 17.88 3.81
N PRO A 34 -2.46 17.51 5.04
CA PRO A 34 -2.05 18.24 6.23
C PRO A 34 -0.53 18.21 6.43
N LYS A 35 0.05 19.34 6.82
CA LYS A 35 1.43 19.38 7.31
C LYS A 35 1.45 18.81 8.72
N ILE A 36 1.93 17.58 8.87
CA ILE A 36 2.10 16.92 10.17
C ILE A 36 3.59 16.77 10.47
N ASP A 37 3.99 17.05 11.71
CA ASP A 37 5.38 16.84 12.14
C ASP A 37 5.66 15.34 12.35
N PHE A 38 6.62 14.82 11.59
CA PHE A 38 7.09 13.44 11.66
C PHE A 38 7.58 13.04 13.04
N LYS A 39 8.25 13.95 13.75
CA LYS A 39 8.74 13.69 15.11
C LYS A 39 7.56 13.54 16.06
N GLU A 40 6.53 14.36 15.91
CA GLU A 40 5.32 14.24 16.73
C GLU A 40 4.58 12.95 16.46
N ILE A 41 4.47 12.51 15.20
CA ILE A 41 3.88 11.21 14.88
C ILE A 41 4.64 10.08 15.59
N LEU A 42 5.96 10.05 15.47
CA LEU A 42 6.80 9.02 16.09
C LEU A 42 6.73 9.03 17.63
N ASN A 43 6.54 10.20 18.24
CA ASN A 43 6.49 10.34 19.68
C ASN A 43 5.11 10.03 20.28
N ARG A 44 4.03 10.34 19.54
CA ARG A 44 2.65 10.27 20.07
C ARG A 44 1.90 9.01 19.65
N LEU A 45 2.17 8.44 18.47
CA LEU A 45 1.40 7.28 17.99
C LEU A 45 2.00 5.97 18.54
N PRO A 46 1.18 5.08 19.13
CA PRO A 46 1.67 3.83 19.72
C PRO A 46 1.99 2.73 18.69
N LYS A 47 1.42 2.80 17.48
CA LYS A 47 1.56 1.78 16.42
C LYS A 47 2.48 2.21 15.27
N VAL A 48 3.26 3.25 15.49
CA VAL A 48 4.24 3.68 14.51
C VAL A 48 5.64 3.25 14.90
N SER A 49 6.46 3.01 13.88
CA SER A 49 7.86 2.70 14.02
C SER A 49 8.65 3.51 13.00
N LYS A 50 9.87 3.88 13.37
CA LYS A 50 10.80 4.52 12.44
C LYS A 50 11.48 3.43 11.61
N LEU A 51 11.45 3.58 10.29
CA LEU A 51 12.10 2.67 9.36
C LEU A 51 13.07 3.47 8.49
N GLN A 52 14.30 2.99 8.35
CA GLN A 52 15.32 3.64 7.53
C GLN A 52 15.34 2.97 6.16
N THR A 53 14.93 3.70 5.12
CA THR A 53 14.96 3.23 3.72
C THR A 53 15.80 4.18 2.89
N SER A 54 16.83 3.71 2.20
CA SER A 54 17.58 4.50 1.19
C SER A 54 17.95 5.91 1.70
N ASN A 55 18.55 5.99 2.89
CA ASN A 55 18.93 7.23 3.59
C ASN A 55 17.79 8.16 4.03
N LYS A 56 16.52 7.72 3.96
CA LYS A 56 15.36 8.46 4.46
C LYS A 56 14.75 7.79 5.68
N ASN A 57 14.33 8.60 6.64
CA ASN A 57 13.54 8.16 7.78
C ASN A 57 12.07 8.17 7.38
N VAL A 58 11.43 7.01 7.44
CA VAL A 58 10.04 6.80 7.07
C VAL A 58 9.28 6.37 8.32
N VAL A 59 8.05 6.85 8.46
CA VAL A 59 7.16 6.40 9.53
C VAL A 59 6.36 5.22 9.01
N LYS A 60 6.50 4.06 9.65
CA LYS A 60 5.67 2.90 9.36
C LYS A 60 4.58 2.78 10.40
N PHE A 61 3.33 2.94 9.98
CA PHE A 61 2.13 2.62 10.76
C PHE A 61 1.65 1.20 10.43
N GLN A 62 1.58 0.31 11.41
CA GLN A 62 1.16 -1.07 11.20
C GLN A 62 -0.21 -1.34 11.84
N LEU A 63 -1.19 -1.66 11.01
CA LEU A 63 -2.51 -2.08 11.47
C LEU A 63 -2.49 -3.56 11.88
N LYS A 64 -1.99 -4.42 10.99
CA LYS A 64 -1.83 -5.87 11.20
C LYS A 64 -0.70 -6.40 10.31
N ARG A 65 -0.28 -7.66 10.51
CA ARG A 65 0.78 -8.27 9.67
C ARG A 65 0.35 -8.25 8.19
N GLY A 66 1.19 -7.68 7.32
CA GLY A 66 0.88 -7.54 5.90
C GLY A 66 -0.08 -6.40 5.54
N SER A 67 -0.48 -5.57 6.51
CA SER A 67 -1.31 -4.38 6.28
C SER A 67 -0.75 -3.18 7.03
N TYR A 68 -0.07 -2.30 6.30
CA TYR A 68 0.65 -1.18 6.87
C TYR A 68 0.76 -0.03 5.87
N LEU A 69 1.09 1.14 6.42
CA LEU A 69 1.32 2.37 5.69
C LEU A 69 2.72 2.88 5.99
N LEU A 70 3.38 3.39 4.96
CA LEU A 70 4.65 4.10 5.01
C LEU A 70 4.38 5.56 4.68
N LEU A 71 4.67 6.45 5.64
CA LEU A 71 4.60 7.89 5.48
C LEU A 71 6.02 8.43 5.31
N PHE A 72 6.28 9.07 4.17
CA PHE A 72 7.57 9.62 3.79
C PHE A 72 7.62 11.13 4.07
N PRO A 73 8.79 11.71 4.39
CA PRO A 73 8.94 13.14 4.75
C PRO A 73 8.34 14.15 3.78
N THR A 74 8.07 13.75 2.54
CA THR A 74 7.40 14.54 1.49
C THR A 74 5.87 14.48 1.56
N ASN A 75 5.31 13.97 2.66
CA ASN A 75 3.89 13.60 2.83
C ASN A 75 3.38 12.53 1.85
N TYR A 76 4.28 11.90 1.09
CA TYR A 76 3.93 10.76 0.25
C TYR A 76 3.63 9.56 1.14
N VAL A 77 2.58 8.83 0.77
CA VAL A 77 2.06 7.70 1.53
C VAL A 77 2.02 6.48 0.62
N GLU A 78 2.62 5.38 1.07
CA GLU A 78 2.54 4.07 0.42
C GLU A 78 1.83 3.09 1.35
N ILE A 79 0.78 2.43 0.87
CA ILE A 79 -0.01 1.44 1.61
C ILE A 79 0.22 0.06 1.01
N HIS A 80 0.48 -0.91 1.88
CA HIS A 80 0.56 -2.32 1.54
C HIS A 80 -0.59 -3.07 2.21
N ALA A 81 -1.33 -3.85 1.44
CA ALA A 81 -2.51 -4.58 1.90
C ALA A 81 -2.76 -5.84 1.05
N PRO A 82 -3.57 -6.82 1.50
CA PRO A 82 -3.98 -7.96 0.68
C PRO A 82 -4.99 -7.59 -0.43
N ASP A 83 -5.83 -6.59 -0.18
CA ASP A 83 -6.93 -6.16 -1.07
C ASP A 83 -7.26 -4.66 -0.86
N GLU A 84 -8.12 -4.12 -1.72
CA GLU A 84 -8.53 -2.72 -1.69
C GLU A 84 -9.35 -2.34 -0.44
N GLY A 85 -10.17 -3.26 0.09
CA GLY A 85 -10.93 -3.02 1.32
C GLY A 85 -9.99 -2.76 2.50
N THR A 86 -8.94 -3.57 2.61
CA THR A 86 -7.92 -3.43 3.64
C THR A 86 -7.08 -2.16 3.45
N VAL A 87 -6.88 -1.66 2.22
CA VAL A 87 -6.26 -0.34 2.00
C VAL A 87 -7.10 0.75 2.71
N ARG A 88 -8.43 0.72 2.56
CA ARG A 88 -9.32 1.69 3.20
C ARG A 88 -9.29 1.56 4.72
N GLU A 89 -9.26 0.35 5.26
CA GLU A 89 -9.11 0.11 6.70
C GLU A 89 -7.82 0.73 7.26
N VAL A 90 -6.69 0.57 6.58
CA VAL A 90 -5.40 1.14 7.00
C VAL A 90 -5.46 2.67 7.02
N LEU A 91 -6.05 3.29 5.99
CA LEU A 91 -6.19 4.75 5.91
C LEU A 91 -7.10 5.30 7.01
N ILE A 92 -8.25 4.66 7.24
CA ILE A 92 -9.19 5.05 8.31
C ILE A 92 -8.51 4.93 9.67
N ALA A 93 -7.85 3.80 9.94
CA ALA A 93 -7.16 3.58 11.20
C ALA A 93 -6.04 4.62 11.42
N PHE A 94 -5.26 4.94 10.39
CA PHE A 94 -4.20 5.94 10.51
C PHE A 94 -4.78 7.34 10.76
N ARG A 95 -5.83 7.75 10.03
CA ARG A 95 -6.54 9.02 10.25
C ARG A 95 -7.06 9.12 11.68
N ASP A 96 -7.71 8.07 12.19
CA ASP A 96 -8.30 8.06 13.52
C ASP A 96 -7.23 8.15 14.61
N GLU A 97 -6.07 7.52 14.42
CA GLU A 97 -4.93 7.63 15.33
C GLU A 97 -4.34 9.05 15.30
N LEU A 98 -4.24 9.70 14.13
CA LEU A 98 -3.82 11.10 14.05
C LEU A 98 -4.79 12.03 14.81
N PHE A 99 -6.10 11.89 14.57
CA PHE A 99 -7.13 12.70 15.20
C PHE A 99 -7.16 12.51 16.72
N LYS A 100 -7.13 11.25 17.20
CA LYS A 100 -7.11 10.93 18.63
C LYS A 100 -5.91 11.52 19.38
N ASN A 101 -4.80 11.75 18.68
CA ASN A 101 -3.58 12.30 19.25
C ASN A 101 -3.39 13.82 18.98
N GLY A 102 -4.42 14.48 18.44
CA GLY A 102 -4.42 15.92 18.16
C GLY A 102 -3.41 16.33 17.10
N LEU A 103 -3.13 15.44 16.14
CA LEU A 103 -2.22 15.69 15.01
C LEU A 103 -2.98 16.02 13.72
N LEU A 104 -4.31 15.96 13.77
CA LEU A 104 -5.23 16.27 12.68
C LEU A 104 -6.51 16.87 13.26
#